data_AF-A0A7Z9M6G9-F1
#
_entry.id   AF-A0A7Z9M6G9-F1
#
_cell.length_a   1.000
_cell.length_b   1.000
_cell.length_c   1.000
_cell.angle_alpha   90.00
_cell.angle_beta   90.00
_cell.angle_gamma   90.00
#
_symmetry.space_group_name_H-M   'P 1'
#
loop_
_entity.id
_entity.type
_entity.pdbx_description
1 polymer ?
#
loop_
_entity_poly.entity_id
_entity_poly.type
_entity_poly.pdbx_seq_one_letter_code
_entity_poly.pdbx_strand_id
1 'polypeptide(L)' 'MMPKASNIVRFKVNQDNQEEFENLIENCDRYEGEFLRTVVKTSEDTYCAFGIWDDEEAMVAARPEMIIFLDTIRHLL' A
#
# COMPACT_ATOMS: atom_id res chain seq x y z
N MET A 1 -21.47 9.05 -12.42
CA MET A 1 -20.36 8.43 -11.67
C MET A 1 -19.36 9.53 -11.37
N MET A 2 -18.96 9.71 -10.11
CA MET A 2 -17.80 10.56 -9.79
C MET A 2 -16.55 9.68 -9.92
N PRO A 3 -15.54 10.08 -10.72
CA PRO A 3 -14.31 9.31 -10.85
C PRO A 3 -13.59 9.25 -9.50
N LYS A 4 -13.03 8.09 -9.17
CA LYS A 4 -12.16 7.90 -8.01
C LYS A 4 -10.70 8.04 -8.44
N ALA A 5 -9.83 8.46 -7.53
CA ALA A 5 -8.39 8.45 -7.77
C ALA A 5 -7.77 7.11 -7.32
N SER A 6 -6.59 6.80 -7.84
CA SER A 6 -5.87 5.58 -7.45
C SER A 6 -4.35 5.73 -7.54
N ASN A 7 -3.67 5.03 -6.64
CA ASN A 7 -2.26 4.69 -6.75
C ASN A 7 -2.08 3.17 -6.76
N ILE A 8 -1.12 2.70 -7.55
CA ILE A 8 -0.71 1.30 -7.60
C ILE A 8 0.77 1.23 -7.26
N VAL A 9 1.13 0.50 -6.22
CA VAL A 9 2.51 0.36 -5.76
C VAL A 9 2.93 -1.09 -5.91
N ARG A 10 4.04 -1.32 -6.61
CA ARG A 10 4.64 -2.64 -6.76
C ARG A 10 5.75 -2.82 -5.73
N PHE A 11 5.70 -3.93 -5.02
CA PHE A 11 6.72 -4.38 -4.07
C PHE A 11 7.45 -5.59 -4.63
N LYS A 12 8.76 -5.62 -4.40
CA LYS A 12 9.56 -6.83 -4.44
C LYS A 12 10.06 -7.02 -3.00
N VAL A 13 9.82 -8.18 -2.42
CA VAL A 13 10.15 -8.50 -1.03
C VAL A 13 11.35 -9.43 -1.05
N ASN A 14 12.34 -9.17 -0.18
CA ASN A 14 13.51 -10.03 -0.04
C ASN A 14 13.11 -11.47 0.34
N GLN A 15 13.96 -12.44 0.02
CA GLN A 15 13.73 -13.83 0.39
C GLN A 15 13.50 -13.97 1.89
N ASP A 16 12.58 -14.85 2.27
CA ASP A 16 12.19 -15.18 3.65
C ASP A 16 11.47 -14.07 4.44
N ASN A 17 11.26 -12.88 3.87
CA ASN A 17 10.58 -11.75 4.53
C ASN A 17 9.08 -11.61 4.18
N GLN A 18 8.52 -12.55 3.41
CA GLN A 18 7.13 -12.46 2.92
C GLN A 18 6.10 -12.42 4.06
N GLU A 19 6.27 -13.27 5.07
CA GLU A 19 5.35 -13.34 6.20
C GLU A 19 5.35 -12.04 7.02
N GLU A 20 6.54 -11.47 7.27
CA GLU A 20 6.65 -10.19 7.98
C GLU A 20 6.04 -9.03 7.17
N PHE A 21 6.29 -8.99 5.86
CA PHE A 21 5.68 -8.01 4.96
C PHE A 21 4.16 -8.11 4.94
N GLU A 22 3.61 -9.33 4.79
CA GLU A 22 2.17 -9.59 4.76
C GLU A 22 1.50 -9.15 6.07
N ASN A 23 2.11 -9.47 7.22
CA ASN A 23 1.64 -9.04 8.54
C ASN A 23 1.63 -7.52 8.70
N LEU A 24 2.68 -6.81 8.28
CA LEU A 24 2.75 -5.35 8.39
C LEU A 24 1.73 -4.65 7.48
N ILE A 25 1.49 -5.21 6.28
CA ILE A 25 0.47 -4.71 5.34
C ILE A 25 -0.95 -4.93 5.88
N GLU A 26 -1.23 -6.09 6.46
CA GLU A 26 -2.54 -6.43 7.04
C GLU A 26 -2.88 -5.52 8.23
N ASN A 27 -1.88 -5.19 9.05
CA ASN A 27 -2.04 -4.35 10.25
C ASN A 27 -1.82 -2.85 9.97
N CYS A 28 -1.63 -2.44 8.72
CA CYS A 28 -1.51 -1.02 8.38
C CYS A 28 -2.86 -0.32 8.58
N ASP A 29 -2.86 0.81 9.28
CA ASP A 29 -4.08 1.60 9.46
C ASP A 29 -4.63 2.12 8.13
N ARG A 30 -5.92 2.47 8.12
CA ARG A 30 -6.56 3.14 6.98
C ARG A 30 -6.21 4.62 6.99
N TYR A 31 -6.00 5.17 5.80
CA TYR A 31 -5.78 6.60 5.61
C TYR A 31 -7.11 7.34 5.44
N GLU A 32 -7.14 8.62 5.81
CA GLU A 32 -8.30 9.47 5.55
C GLU A 32 -8.58 9.59 4.03
N GLY A 33 -9.84 9.40 3.63
CA GLY A 33 -10.26 9.42 2.23
C GLY A 33 -9.86 8.19 1.40
N GLU A 34 -9.27 7.16 2.02
CA GLU A 34 -9.08 5.84 1.40
C GLU A 34 -10.42 5.12 1.30
N PHE A 35 -10.91 4.91 0.08
CA PHE A 35 -12.14 4.18 -0.19
C PHE A 35 -11.93 2.67 -0.07
N LEU A 36 -10.85 2.16 -0.67
CA LEU A 36 -10.48 0.74 -0.66
C LEU A 36 -8.96 0.60 -0.73
N ARG A 37 -8.42 -0.34 0.03
CA ARG A 37 -7.07 -0.87 -0.15
C ARG A 37 -7.11 -2.38 -0.31
N THR A 38 -6.34 -2.90 -1.26
CA THR A 38 -6.07 -4.33 -1.37
C THR A 38 -4.63 -4.56 -1.81
N VAL A 39 -4.04 -5.66 -1.35
CA VAL A 39 -2.71 -6.10 -1.78
C VAL A 39 -2.83 -7.49 -2.36
N VAL A 40 -2.29 -7.67 -3.56
CA VAL A 40 -2.30 -8.96 -4.26
C VAL A 40 -0.88 -9.45 -4.47
N LYS A 41 -0.66 -10.74 -4.17
CA LYS A 41 0.58 -11.43 -4.48
C LYS A 41 0.62 -11.74 -5.98
N THR A 42 1.65 -11.27 -6.68
CA THR A 42 1.80 -11.42 -8.14
C THR A 42 2.84 -12.46 -8.55
N SER A 43 3.78 -12.80 -7.66
CA SER A 43 4.72 -13.93 -7.78
C SER A 43 5.10 -14.42 -6.37
N GLU A 44 6.08 -15.32 -6.26
CA GLU A 44 6.63 -15.76 -4.98
C GLU A 44 7.08 -14.59 -4.08
N ASP A 45 7.73 -13.57 -4.67
CA ASP A 45 8.40 -12.46 -4.00
C ASP A 45 7.87 -11.07 -4.41
N THR A 46 6.82 -10.97 -5.23
CA THR A 46 6.25 -9.68 -5.68
C THR A 46 4.79 -9.50 -5.34
N TYR A 47 4.43 -8.25 -5.05
CA TYR A 47 3.09 -7.84 -4.65
C TYR A 47 2.70 -6.51 -5.32
N CYS A 48 1.40 -6.28 -5.50
CA CYS A 48 0.85 -5.00 -5.91
C CYS A 48 -0.18 -4.53 -4.88
N ALA A 49 0.01 -3.34 -4.30
CA ALA A 49 -1.01 -2.65 -3.52
C ALA A 49 -1.81 -1.70 -4.41
N PHE A 50 -3.13 -1.76 -4.30
CA PHE A 50 -4.09 -0.88 -4.96
C PHE A 50 -4.76 -0.02 -3.90
N GLY A 51 -4.49 1.29 -3.93
CA GLY A 51 -5.24 2.27 -3.15
C GLY A 51 -6.28 2.94 -4.05
N ILE A 52 -7.54 2.93 -3.64
CA ILE A 52 -8.64 3.66 -4.26
C ILE A 52 -9.07 4.75 -3.29
N TRP A 53 -9.22 5.98 -3.78
CA TRP A 53 -9.43 7.17 -2.98
C TRP A 53 -10.67 7.93 -3.42
N ASP A 54 -11.26 8.69 -2.51
CA ASP A 54 -12.44 9.48 -2.81
C ASP A 54 -12.23 10.49 -3.93
N ASP A 55 -11.07 11.15 -3.93
CA ASP A 55 -10.57 12.07 -4.95
C ASP A 55 -9.02 12.12 -4.93
N GLU A 56 -8.43 12.93 -5.83
CA GLU A 56 -6.97 13.05 -5.94
C GLU A 56 -6.38 13.82 -4.75
N GLU A 57 -7.10 14.80 -4.22
CA GLU A 57 -6.69 15.60 -3.08
C GLU A 57 -6.50 14.74 -1.82
N ALA A 58 -7.44 13.84 -1.52
CA ALA A 58 -7.32 12.87 -0.43
C ALA A 58 -6.10 11.97 -0.59
N MET A 59 -5.89 11.43 -1.80
CA MET A 59 -4.72 10.60 -2.11
C MET A 59 -3.40 11.37 -1.92
N VAL A 60 -3.34 12.64 -2.33
CA VAL A 60 -2.16 13.49 -2.17
C VAL A 60 -1.91 13.80 -0.70
N ALA A 61 -2.96 14.11 0.06
CA ALA A 61 -2.88 14.42 1.49
C ALA A 61 -2.37 13.24 2.32
N ALA A 62 -2.71 12.00 1.95
CA ALA A 62 -2.25 10.80 2.64
C ALA A 62 -0.79 10.39 2.33
N ARG A 63 -0.13 11.00 1.34
CA ARG A 63 1.24 10.63 0.93
C ARG A 63 2.27 10.67 2.06
N PRO A 64 2.31 11.69 2.95
CA PRO A 64 3.26 11.72 4.06
C PRO A 64 3.10 10.51 5.00
N GLU A 65 1.87 10.12 5.31
CA GLU A 65 1.58 8.95 6.16
C GLU A 65 1.94 7.65 5.46
N MET A 66 1.63 7.52 4.16
CA MET A 66 2.09 6.39 3.35
C MET A 66 3.61 6.28 3.34
N ILE A 67 4.35 7.39 3.23
CA ILE A 67 5.82 7.38 3.27
C ILE A 67 6.33 6.89 4.63
N ILE A 68 5.72 7.35 5.73
CA ILE A 68 6.09 6.90 7.08
C ILE A 68 5.92 5.37 7.19
N PHE A 69 4.79 4.83 6.71
CA PHE A 69 4.59 3.38 6.66
C PHE A 69 5.61 2.67 5.74
N LEU A 70 5.87 3.22 4.54
CA LEU A 70 6.84 2.64 3.61
C LEU A 70 8.26 2.59 4.20
N ASP A 71 8.63 3.56 5.03
CA ASP A 71 9.92 3.57 5.72
C ASP A 71 10.03 2.47 6.78
N THR A 72 8.91 2.04 7.40
CA THR A 72 8.95 0.92 8.36
C THR A 72 9.19 -0.42 7.67
N ILE A 73 8.68 -0.61 6.44
CA ILE A 73 8.81 -1.89 5.71
C ILE A 73 10.00 -1.92 4.75
N ARG A 74 10.70 -0.80 4.53
CA ARG A 74 11.77 -0.65 3.51
C ARG A 74 12.89 -1.69 3.65
N HIS A 75 13.18 -2.11 4.88
CA HIS A 75 14.22 -3.11 5.16
C HIS A 75 13.84 -4.54 4.71
N LEU A 76 12.57 -4.78 4.40
CA LEU A 76 12.05 -6.05 3.90
C LEU A 76 12.11 -6.17 2.37
N LEU A 77 12.35 -5.05 1.66
CA LEU A 77 12.22 -4.91 0.19
C LEU A 77 13.55 -4.99 -0.56
#